data_AF-A0A833LGA5-F1
#
_entry.id   AF-A0A833LGA5-F1
#
_cell.length_a   1.000
_cell.length_b   1.000
_cell.length_c   1.000
_cell.angle_alpha   90.00
_cell.angle_beta   90.00
_cell.angle_gamma   90.00
#
_symmetry.space_group_name_H-M   'P 1'
#
loop_
_entity.id
_entity.type
_entity.pdbx_description
1 polymer ?
#
loop_
_entity_poly.entity_id
_entity_poly.type
_entity_poly.pdbx_seq_one_letter_code
_entity_poly.pdbx_strand_id
1 'polypeptide(L)'
;AWEFRYPDGSISAGRLHMPAGQDVDFAVVSADVIHSFWIPRLGGKIDAIPGHENVVRLRADRPGVYGGVCAEFCGIGHAAMHFTVEAHEDGVYEALAAGLGGDGR
;
A
#
# COMPACT_ATOMS: atom_id res chain seq x y z
N ALA A 1 -2.64 -10.33 -5.80
CA ALA A 1 -2.67 -8.89 -6.12
C ALA A 1 -2.65 -8.10 -4.81
N TRP A 2 -2.32 -6.81 -4.85
CA TRP A 2 -2.32 -5.98 -3.64
C TRP A 2 -3.67 -5.29 -3.46
N GLU A 3 -4.19 -5.31 -2.23
CA GLU A 3 -5.40 -4.60 -1.82
C GLU A 3 -5.04 -3.72 -0.62
N PHE A 4 -5.50 -2.48 -0.64
CA PHE A 4 -5.26 -1.49 0.41
C PHE A 4 -6.58 -1.14 1.07
N ARG A 5 -6.62 -1.24 2.40
CA ARG A 5 -7.79 -0.95 3.22
C ARG A 5 -7.50 0.26 4.09
N TYR A 6 -8.46 1.18 4.16
CA TYR A 6 -8.31 2.44 4.89
C TYR A 6 -9.17 2.45 6.15
N PRO A 7 -8.89 3.35 7.13
CA PRO A 7 -9.61 3.40 8.40
C PRO A 7 -11.13 3.65 8.28
N ASP A 8 -11.56 4.29 7.20
CA ASP A 8 -12.99 4.52 6.90
C ASP A 8 -13.70 3.32 6.26
N GLY A 9 -12.98 2.22 6.05
CA GLY A 9 -13.48 0.98 5.45
C GLY A 9 -13.42 0.96 3.92
N SER A 10 -12.94 2.01 3.27
CA SER A 10 -12.72 2.01 1.82
C SER A 10 -11.60 1.04 1.43
N ILE A 11 -11.67 0.56 0.19
CA ILE A 11 -10.76 -0.44 -0.37
C ILE A 11 -10.29 0.04 -1.73
N SER A 12 -8.99 -0.10 -2.01
CA SER A 12 -8.42 0.14 -3.32
C SER A 12 -7.52 -1.00 -3.76
N ALA A 13 -7.70 -1.47 -4.99
CA ALA A 13 -6.94 -2.58 -5.55
C ALA A 13 -5.77 -2.07 -6.41
N GLY A 14 -4.55 -2.51 -6.11
CA GLY A 14 -3.34 -2.17 -6.85
C GLY A 14 -2.90 -0.70 -6.75
N ARG A 15 -3.63 0.14 -5.99
CA ARG A 15 -3.32 1.54 -5.77
C ARG A 15 -3.45 1.92 -4.30
N LEU A 16 -2.32 2.34 -3.73
CA LEU A 16 -2.25 2.90 -2.39
C LEU A 16 -2.34 4.43 -2.47
N HIS A 17 -3.20 5.04 -1.68
CA HIS A 17 -3.26 6.48 -1.47
C HIS A 17 -2.71 6.78 -0.08
N MET A 18 -1.87 7.79 0.07
CA MET A 18 -1.34 8.20 1.38
C MET A 18 -1.10 9.70 1.44
N PRO A 19 -1.06 10.33 2.62
CA PRO A 19 -0.59 11.70 2.75
C PRO A 19 0.93 11.79 2.56
N ALA A 20 1.40 12.83 1.88
CA ALA A 20 2.79 13.20 1.84
C ALA A 20 3.18 13.98 3.10
N GLY A 21 4.44 13.90 3.53
CA GLY A 21 4.94 14.64 4.69
C GLY A 21 4.52 14.08 6.05
N GLN A 22 3.83 12.94 6.08
CA GLN A 22 3.37 12.26 7.29
C GLN A 22 3.89 10.82 7.36
N ASP A 23 4.12 10.34 8.60
CA ASP A 23 4.42 8.95 8.85
C ASP A 23 3.12 8.13 8.77
N VAL A 24 3.15 7.04 8.01
CA VAL A 24 2.02 6.13 7.84
C VAL A 24 2.45 4.72 8.23
N ASP A 25 1.69 4.12 9.13
CA ASP A 25 1.85 2.72 9.53
C ASP A 25 1.04 1.82 8.61
N PHE A 26 1.71 0.88 7.96
CA PHE A 26 1.11 -0.14 7.12
C PHE A 26 1.07 -1.46 7.87
N ALA A 27 -0.13 -1.92 8.25
CA ALA A 27 -0.35 -3.30 8.66
C ALA A 27 -0.44 -4.18 7.41
N VAL A 28 0.50 -5.11 7.27
CA VAL A 28 0.66 -5.96 6.09
C VAL A 28 0.41 -7.41 6.50
N VAL A 29 -0.56 -8.04 5.82
CA VAL A 29 -0.99 -9.42 6.01
C VAL A 29 -1.00 -10.15 4.67
N SER A 30 -0.93 -11.47 4.70
CA SER A 30 -1.17 -12.31 3.53
C SER A 30 -2.31 -13.31 3.76
N ALA A 31 -3.05 -13.60 2.69
CA ALA A 31 -4.15 -14.55 2.69
C ALA A 31 -3.75 -15.96 2.19
N ASP A 32 -2.60 -16.09 1.52
CA ASP A 32 -2.21 -17.32 0.82
C ASP A 32 -0.78 -17.79 1.13
N VAL A 33 0.23 -17.13 0.57
CA VAL A 33 1.66 -17.44 0.69
C VAL A 33 2.42 -16.23 1.19
N ILE A 34 3.73 -16.37 1.42
CA ILE A 34 4.55 -15.21 1.79
C ILE A 34 4.69 -14.29 0.57
N HIS A 35 4.45 -13.00 0.79
CA HIS A 35 4.80 -11.91 -0.14
C HIS A 35 5.74 -10.94 0.58
N SER A 36 6.28 -9.96 -0.14
CA SER A 36 7.09 -8.90 0.49
C SER A 36 6.68 -7.53 -0.05
N PHE A 37 6.06 -6.72 0.80
CA PHE A 37 5.62 -5.37 0.49
C PHE A 37 6.83 -4.44 0.46
N TRP A 38 7.07 -3.81 -0.69
CA TRP A 38 8.20 -2.90 -0.83
C TRP A 38 7.86 -1.71 -1.73
N ILE A 39 8.19 -0.51 -1.24
CA ILE A 39 8.17 0.73 -2.02
C ILE A 39 9.62 1.25 -2.08
N PRO A 40 10.42 0.87 -3.10
CA PRO A 40 11.87 1.12 -3.11
C PRO A 40 12.28 2.57 -2.84
N ARG A 41 11.48 3.52 -3.36
CA ARG A 41 11.76 4.96 -3.21
C ARG A 41 11.42 5.53 -1.82
N LEU A 42 10.64 4.82 -1.02
CA LEU A 42 10.30 5.20 0.36
C LEU A 42 11.10 4.38 1.39
N GLY A 43 11.96 3.47 0.92
CA GLY A 43 12.79 2.65 1.79
C GLY A 43 12.08 1.37 2.22
N GLY A 44 11.66 1.31 3.48
CA GLY A 44 11.32 0.08 4.23
C GLY A 44 10.62 -1.03 3.44
N LYS A 45 11.03 -2.26 3.74
CA LYS A 45 10.50 -3.50 3.18
C LYS A 45 9.97 -4.36 4.32
N ILE A 46 8.83 -5.00 4.13
CA ILE A 46 8.31 -5.95 5.12
C ILE A 46 7.58 -7.11 4.46
N ASP A 47 7.69 -8.28 5.06
CA ASP A 47 7.04 -9.48 4.55
C ASP A 47 5.57 -9.53 4.98
N ALA A 48 4.71 -9.95 4.05
CA ALA A 48 3.31 -10.28 4.31
C ALA A 48 3.24 -11.80 4.56
N ILE A 49 2.97 -12.21 5.79
CA ILE A 49 3.05 -13.62 6.20
C ILE A 49 1.65 -14.12 6.56
N PRO A 50 1.18 -15.26 6.02
CA PRO A 50 -0.12 -15.81 6.39
C PRO A 50 -0.24 -16.03 7.90
N GLY A 51 -1.32 -15.51 8.50
CA GLY A 51 -1.58 -15.63 9.94
C GLY A 51 -0.82 -14.65 10.83
N HIS A 52 -0.03 -13.73 10.27
CA HIS A 52 0.70 -12.70 11.02
C HIS A 52 0.41 -11.32 10.45
N GLU A 53 0.25 -10.35 11.36
CA GLU A 53 0.23 -8.93 11.03
C GLU A 53 1.61 -8.34 11.30
N ASN A 54 2.24 -7.84 10.25
CA ASN A 54 3.51 -7.12 10.34
C ASN A 54 3.26 -5.62 10.10
N VAL A 55 3.99 -4.75 10.78
CA VAL A 55 3.82 -3.30 10.64
C VAL A 55 5.11 -2.66 10.15
N VAL A 56 5.01 -1.84 9.10
CA VAL A 56 6.10 -0.98 8.63
C VAL A 56 5.63 0.47 8.60
N ARG A 57 6.45 1.38 9.14
CA ARG A 57 6.24 2.82 9.06
C ARG A 57 6.96 3.38 7.86
N LEU A 58 6.26 4.06 6.97
CA LEU A 58 6.85 4.75 5.81
C LEU A 58 6.34 6.18 5.72
N ARG A 59 7.13 7.04 5.08
CA ARG A 59 6.82 8.44 4.82
C ARG A 59 7.20 8.80 3.39
N ALA A 60 6.27 9.41 2.67
CA ALA A 60 6.55 10.04 1.38
C ALA A 60 6.81 11.53 1.61
N ASP A 61 8.07 11.98 1.56
CA ASP A 61 8.40 13.38 1.89
C ASP A 61 7.76 14.42 0.97
N ARG A 62 7.43 14.02 -0.26
CA ARG A 62 6.83 14.90 -1.27
C ARG A 62 5.63 14.24 -1.93
N PRO A 63 4.61 15.03 -2.33
CA PRO A 63 3.54 14.53 -3.19
C PRO A 63 4.10 13.93 -4.48
N GLY A 64 3.40 12.93 -5.01
CA GLY A 64 3.76 12.29 -6.27
C GLY A 64 3.42 10.81 -6.34
N VAL A 65 3.82 10.19 -7.46
CA VAL A 65 3.56 8.78 -7.75
C VAL A 65 4.83 7.96 -7.53
N TYR A 66 4.71 6.88 -6.76
CA TYR A 66 5.77 5.92 -6.48
C TYR A 66 5.35 4.51 -6.92
N GLY A 67 6.32 3.68 -7.27
CA GLY A 67 6.10 2.28 -7.62
C GLY A 67 6.36 1.38 -6.41
N GLY A 68 5.48 0.39 -6.24
CA GLY A 68 5.65 -0.69 -5.29
C GLY A 68 5.66 -2.06 -5.97
N VAL A 69 6.33 -3.02 -5.35
CA VAL A 69 6.53 -4.37 -5.89
C VAL A 69 6.38 -5.42 -4.80
N CYS A 70 6.04 -6.65 -5.20
CA CYS A 70 6.32 -7.82 -4.40
C CYS A 70 7.81 -8.19 -4.52
N ALA A 71 8.54 -8.16 -3.41
CA ALA A 71 9.99 -8.39 -3.39
C ALA A 71 10.39 -9.81 -2.96
N GLU A 72 9.44 -10.72 -2.82
CA GLU A 72 9.64 -12.15 -2.49
C GLU A 72 8.90 -13.02 -3.51
N PHE A 73 9.52 -14.10 -3.97
CA PHE A 73 8.93 -14.95 -4.99
C PHE A 73 7.67 -15.64 -4.43
N CYS A 74 6.51 -15.25 -4.95
CA CYS A 74 5.21 -15.68 -4.45
C CYS A 74 4.42 -16.56 -5.44
N GLY A 75 5.10 -17.11 -6.46
CA GLY A 75 4.52 -18.02 -7.44
C GLY A 75 4.48 -17.46 -8.86
N ILE A 76 3.72 -18.12 -9.74
CA ILE A 76 3.73 -17.88 -11.20
C ILE A 76 3.39 -16.41 -11.55
N GLY A 77 2.51 -15.77 -10.79
CA GLY A 77 2.11 -14.37 -10.99
C GLY A 77 3.08 -13.32 -10.41
N HIS A 78 4.17 -13.74 -9.77
CA HIS A 78 5.05 -12.86 -8.98
C HIS A 78 5.57 -11.65 -9.78
N ALA A 79 6.04 -11.86 -11.01
CA ALA A 79 6.63 -10.79 -11.82
C ALA A 79 5.63 -9.66 -12.16
N ALA A 80 4.33 -9.95 -12.17
CA ALA A 80 3.27 -8.97 -12.40
C ALA A 80 2.73 -8.35 -11.10
N MET A 81 3.25 -8.73 -9.94
CA MET A 81 2.71 -8.32 -8.65
C MET A 81 3.30 -6.97 -8.20
N HIS A 82 2.95 -5.93 -8.93
CA HIS A 82 3.28 -4.53 -8.64
C HIS A 82 2.04 -3.75 -8.18
N PHE A 83 2.26 -2.55 -7.62
CA PHE A 83 1.22 -1.60 -7.25
C PHE A 83 1.74 -0.17 -7.41
N THR A 84 0.81 0.79 -7.43
CA THR A 84 1.12 2.22 -7.49
C THR A 84 0.83 2.86 -6.14
N VAL A 85 1.65 3.82 -5.73
CA VAL A 85 1.42 4.66 -4.56
C VAL A 85 1.22 6.10 -5.02
N GLU A 86 0.12 6.71 -4.63
CA GLU A 86 -0.16 8.13 -4.86
C GLU A 86 -0.08 8.86 -3.51
N ALA A 87 0.99 9.65 -3.33
CA ALA A 87 1.14 10.50 -2.15
C ALA A 87 0.53 11.88 -2.45
N HIS A 88 -0.45 12.26 -1.64
CA HIS A 88 -1.26 13.48 -1.83
C HIS A 88 -0.84 14.56 -0.84
N GLU A 89 -1.18 15.81 -1.12
CA GLU A 89 -1.04 16.90 -0.15
C GLU A 89 -2.07 16.75 1.00
N ASP A 90 -1.72 17.26 2.19
CA ASP A 90 -2.46 17.22 3.48
C ASP A 90 -3.88 17.83 3.48
N GLY A 91 -4.45 18.19 2.33
CA GLY A 91 -5.88 18.52 2.20
C GLY A 91 -6.59 17.77 1.09
N VAL A 92 -5.83 17.17 0.17
CA VAL A 92 -6.34 16.35 -0.93
C VAL A 92 -6.54 14.92 -0.44
N TYR A 93 -5.65 14.40 0.40
CA TYR A 93 -5.77 13.05 0.96
C TYR A 93 -7.06 12.87 1.76
N GLU A 94 -7.38 13.83 2.63
CA GLU A 94 -8.53 13.82 3.53
C GLU A 94 -9.84 13.85 2.75
N ALA A 95 -9.90 14.68 1.70
CA ALA A 95 -11.05 14.75 0.80
C ALA A 95 -11.20 13.45 -0.02
N LEU A 96 -10.09 12.86 -0.46
CA LEU A 96 -10.08 11.61 -1.22
C LEU A 96 -10.49 10.42 -0.36
N ALA A 97 -9.94 10.30 0.86
CA ALA A 97 -10.28 9.23 1.81
C ALA A 97 -11.79 9.16 2.01
N ALA A 98 -12.44 10.31 2.27
CA ALA A 98 -13.88 10.41 2.39
C ALA A 98 -14.68 9.94 1.14
N GLY A 99 -14.06 9.91 -0.04
CA GLY A 99 -14.68 9.51 -1.32
C GLY A 99 -14.32 8.10 -1.82
N LEU A 100 -13.26 7.46 -1.32
CA LEU A 100 -12.82 6.14 -1.79
C LEU A 100 -13.84 5.01 -1.48
N GLY A 101 -14.82 5.26 -0.61
CA GLY A 101 -15.92 4.34 -0.33
C GLY A 101 -16.95 4.14 -1.46
N GLY A 102 -16.73 4.73 -2.64
CA GLY A 102 -17.71 4.76 -3.74
C GLY A 102 -17.43 3.91 -4.97
N ASP A 103 -16.23 3.37 -5.17
CA ASP A 103 -15.84 2.76 -6.47
C ASP A 103 -15.53 1.26 -6.38
N GLY A 104 -16.40 0.52 -5.70
CA GLY A 104 -16.47 -0.93 -5.81
C GLY A 104 -17.28 -1.34 -7.04
N ARG A 105 -16.67 -1.34 -8.22
CA ARG A 105 -17.23 -1.98 -9.42
C ARG A 105 -16.37 -3.15 -9.89
#